data_AF-A0A1G2Z713-F1
#
_entry.id   AF-A0A1G2Z713-F1
#
_cell.length_a   1.000
_cell.length_b   1.000
_cell.length_c   1.000
_cell.angle_alpha   90.00
_cell.angle_beta   90.00
_cell.angle_gamma   90.00
#
_symmetry.space_group_name_H-M   'P 1'
#
loop_
_entity.id
_entity.type
_entity.pdbx_description
1 polymer ?
#
loop_
_entity_poly.entity_id
_entity_poly.type
_entity_poly.pdbx_seq_one_letter_code
_entity_poly.pdbx_strand_id
1 'polypeptide(L)' 'METQTITIRVSPEAARVYKTATAEQQRKLEVLLSLKLAEVARAPRPLEEVMDEIGRKAQARGLTPEILESLLDD' A
#
# COMPACT_ATOMS: atom_id res chain seq x y z
N MET A 1 -6.71 3.33 -19.02
CA MET A 1 -6.30 3.42 -17.62
C MET A 1 -6.07 4.87 -17.32
N GLU A 2 -6.71 5.37 -16.26
CA GLU A 2 -6.40 6.70 -15.75
C GLU A 2 -5.02 6.66 -15.08
N THR A 3 -4.26 7.74 -15.26
CA THR A 3 -2.93 7.89 -14.65
C THR A 3 -2.89 9.20 -13.89
N GLN A 4 -2.15 9.23 -12.79
CA GLN A 4 -1.93 10.43 -11.99
C GLN A 4 -0.42 10.70 -11.89
N THR A 5 -0.03 11.95 -12.00
CA THR A 5 1.37 12.37 -11.91
C THR A 5 1.79 12.42 -10.44
N ILE A 6 2.88 11.73 -10.13
CA ILE A 6 3.56 11.79 -8.84
C ILE A 6 4.99 12.32 -9.02
N THR A 7 5.52 13.04 -8.02
CA THR A 7 6.92 13.48 -8.02
C THR A 7 7.76 12.49 -7.20
N ILE A 8 8.76 11.89 -7.82
CA ILE A 8 9.68 10.93 -7.17
C ILE A 8 11.13 11.39 -7.32
N ARG A 9 11.95 11.11 -6.31
CA ARG A 9 13.39 11.34 -6.38
C ARG A 9 14.07 10.11 -6.98
N VAL A 10 14.89 10.32 -8.00
CA VAL A 10 15.66 9.28 -8.69
C VAL A 10 17.11 9.75 -8.87
N SER A 11 18.01 8.86 -9.31
CA SER A 11 19.38 9.26 -9.63
C SER A 11 19.40 10.27 -10.81
N PRO A 12 20.40 11.16 -10.89
CA PRO A 12 20.51 12.10 -12.02
C PRO A 12 20.55 11.40 -13.39
N GLU A 13 21.19 10.23 -13.45
CA GLU A 13 21.26 9.41 -14.66
C GLU A 13 19.87 8.89 -15.07
N ALA A 14 19.12 8.31 -14.13
CA ALA A 14 17.77 7.83 -14.41
C ALA A 14 16.85 8.97 -14.88
N ALA A 15 16.95 10.14 -14.24
CA ALA A 15 16.20 11.33 -14.66
C ALA A 15 16.56 11.76 -16.09
N ARG A 16 17.85 11.72 -16.46
CA ARG A 16 18.31 12.04 -17.81
C ARG A 16 17.75 11.04 -18.82
N VAL A 17 17.92 9.74 -18.57
CA VAL A 17 17.44 8.66 -19.45
C VAL A 17 15.93 8.77 -19.67
N TYR A 18 15.16 8.95 -18.61
CA TYR A 18 13.70 9.10 -18.71
C TYR A 18 13.30 10.31 -19.56
N LYS A 19 13.94 11.47 -19.33
CA LYS A 19 13.66 12.71 -20.07
C LYS A 19 14.01 12.62 -21.56
N THR A 20 15.00 11.81 -21.92
CA THR A 20 15.44 11.62 -23.31
C THR A 20 14.77 10.43 -24.01
N ALA A 21 14.03 9.60 -23.28
CA ALA A 21 13.33 8.44 -23.81
C ALA A 21 12.14 8.85 -24.70
N THR A 22 11.76 7.98 -25.62
CA THR A 22 10.56 8.18 -26.44
C THR A 22 9.30 8.10 -25.59
N ALA A 23 8.19 8.66 -26.07
CA ALA A 23 6.90 8.57 -25.37
C ALA A 23 6.47 7.12 -25.12
N GLU A 24 6.78 6.20 -26.04
CA GLU A 24 6.50 4.77 -25.87
C GLU A 24 7.34 4.17 -24.73
N GLN A 25 8.63 4.51 -24.66
CA GLN A 25 9.53 4.05 -23.61
C GLN A 25 9.13 4.62 -22.24
N GLN A 26 8.80 5.91 -22.17
CA GLN A 26 8.29 6.54 -20.95
C GLN A 26 7.03 5.82 -20.45
N ARG A 27 6.05 5.58 -21.33
CA ARG A 27 4.82 4.88 -20.96
C ARG A 27 5.06 3.46 -20.47
N LYS A 28 6.01 2.72 -21.06
CA LYS A 28 6.41 1.38 -20.55
C LYS A 28 6.99 1.48 -19.13
N LEU A 29 7.84 2.48 -18.87
CA LEU A 29 8.41 2.71 -17.54
C LEU A 29 7.34 3.12 -16.51
N GLU A 30 6.37 3.95 -16.89
CA GLU A 30 5.23 4.30 -16.02
C GLU A 30 4.40 3.08 -15.62
N VAL A 31 4.15 2.15 -16.56
CA VAL A 31 3.45 0.90 -16.27
C VAL A 31 4.26 0.01 -15.32
N LEU A 32 5.57 -0.12 -15.56
CA LEU A 32 6.45 -0.89 -14.68
C LEU A 32 6.48 -0.30 -13.26
N LEU A 33 6.58 1.02 -13.13
CA LEU A 33 6.53 1.70 -11.84
C LEU A 33 5.19 1.46 -11.13
N SER A 34 4.07 1.57 -11.86
CA SER A 34 2.73 1.32 -11.30
C SER A 34 2.59 -0.11 -10.77
N LEU A 35 3.11 -1.10 -11.50
CA LEU A 35 3.11 -2.50 -11.04
C LEU A 35 3.94 -2.69 -9.78
N LYS A 36 5.12 -2.05 -9.70
CA LYS A 36 5.96 -2.13 -8.50
C LYS A 36 5.33 -1.44 -7.30
N LEU A 37 4.66 -0.32 -7.47
CA LEU A 37 3.90 0.32 -6.40
C LEU A 37 2.72 -0.54 -5.94
N ALA A 38 2.05 -1.23 -6.86
CA ALA A 38 0.97 -2.17 -6.51
C ALA A 38 1.50 -3.40 -5.75
N GLU A 39 2.69 -3.91 -6.08
CA GLU A 39 3.33 -4.98 -5.30
C GLU A 39 3.61 -4.56 -3.85
N VAL A 40 4.10 -3.32 -3.64
CA VAL A 40 4.30 -2.77 -2.29
C VAL A 40 2.99 -2.69 -1.52
N ALA A 41 1.91 -2.26 -2.17
CA ALA A 41 0.58 -2.22 -1.54
C ALA A 41 0.02 -3.62 -1.23
N ARG A 42 0.46 -4.66 -1.96
CA ARG A 42 0.08 -6.06 -1.74
C ARG A 42 0.98 -6.77 -0.73
N ALA A 43 2.04 -6.13 -0.24
CA ALA A 43 2.88 -6.73 0.79
C ALA A 43 2.00 -7.14 1.97
N PRO A 44 2.09 -8.40 2.42
CA PRO A 44 1.23 -8.90 3.49
C PRO A 44 1.45 -8.03 4.71
N ARG A 45 0.37 -7.39 5.18
CA ARG A 45 0.40 -6.65 6.43
C ARG A 45 0.78 -7.63 7.55
N PRO A 46 1.66 -7.25 8.49
CA PRO A 46 1.92 -8.06 9.66
C PRO A 46 0.60 -8.46 10.32
N LEU A 47 0.48 -9.72 10.73
CA LEU A 47 -0.74 -10.21 11.39
C LEU A 47 -1.11 -9.32 12.58
N GLU A 48 -0.10 -8.88 13.35
CA GLU A 48 -0.25 -7.94 14.47
C GLU A 48 -0.97 -6.66 14.06
N GLU A 49 -0.57 -6.01 12.97
CA GLU A 49 -1.20 -4.77 12.49
C GLU A 49 -2.67 -4.97 12.10
N VAL A 50 -2.98 -6.14 11.53
CA VAL A 50 -4.35 -6.54 11.18
C VAL A 50 -5.16 -6.83 12.44
N MET A 51 -4.59 -7.56 13.41
CA MET A 51 -5.24 -7.87 14.69
C MET A 51 -5.54 -6.59 15.49
N ASP A 52 -4.60 -5.64 15.52
CA ASP A 52 -4.76 -4.33 16.14
C ASP A 52 -5.91 -3.53 15.51
N GLU A 53 -6.00 -3.54 14.18
CA GLU A 53 -7.10 -2.87 13.48
C GLU A 53 -8.44 -3.53 13.80
N ILE A 54 -8.49 -4.86 13.83
CA ILE A 54 -9.70 -5.62 14.20
C ILE A 54 -10.10 -5.26 15.63
N GLY A 55 -9.15 -5.24 16.58
CA GLY A 55 -9.39 -4.88 17.98
C GLY A 55 -9.98 -3.48 18.13
N ARG A 56 -9.37 -2.47 17.47
CA ARG A 56 -9.90 -1.09 17.46
C ARG A 56 -11.32 -1.01 16.91
N LYS A 57 -11.61 -1.71 15.80
CA LYS A 57 -12.95 -1.74 15.20
C LYS A 57 -13.96 -2.43 16.11
N ALA A 58 -13.56 -3.51 16.79
CA ALA A 58 -14.44 -4.23 17.70
C ALA A 58 -14.80 -3.36 18.92
N GLN A 59 -13.81 -2.70 19.53
CA GLN A 59 -14.04 -1.74 20.62
C GLN A 59 -14.95 -0.58 20.19
N ALA A 60 -14.71 0.00 19.02
CA ALA A 60 -15.56 1.07 18.47
C ALA A 60 -17.02 0.61 18.20
N ARG A 61 -17.24 -0.70 18.07
CA ARG A 61 -18.57 -1.32 17.90
C ARG A 61 -19.17 -1.81 19.22
N GLY A 62 -18.55 -1.51 20.36
CA GLY A 62 -19.07 -1.84 21.68
C GLY A 62 -18.56 -3.17 22.26
N LEU A 63 -17.53 -3.79 21.68
CA LEU A 63 -16.86 -4.92 22.33
C LEU A 63 -16.06 -4.39 23.53
N THR A 64 -16.60 -4.60 24.73
CA THR A 64 -15.92 -4.27 25.99
C THR A 64 -15.04 -5.44 26.45
N PRO A 65 -14.06 -5.22 27.35
CA PRO A 65 -13.24 -6.28 27.91
C PRO A 65 -14.07 -7.42 28.53
N GLU A 66 -15.17 -7.09 29.19
CA GLU A 66 -16.05 -8.07 29.87
C GLU A 66 -16.81 -8.94 28.86
N ILE A 67 -17.28 -8.35 27.76
CA ILE A 67 -17.92 -9.11 26.67
C ILE A 67 -16.88 -10.02 26.00
N LEU A 68 -15.67 -9.51 25.77
CA LEU A 68 -14.59 -10.32 25.20
C LEU A 68 -14.22 -11.49 26.11
N GLU A 69 -14.07 -11.26 27.41
CA GLU A 69 -13.80 -12.31 28.40
C GLU A 69 -14.89 -13.39 28.36
N SER A 70 -16.17 -12.99 28.38
CA SER A 70 -17.29 -13.95 28.28
C SER A 70 -17.30 -14.77 26.98
N LEU A 71 -16.81 -14.22 25.86
CA LEU A 71 -16.73 -14.92 24.58
C LEU A 71 -15.55 -15.89 24.48
N LEU A 72 -14.51 -15.71 25.30
CA LEU A 72 -13.31 -16.55 25.31
C LEU A 72 -13.39 -17.69 26.31
N ASP A 73 -14.27 -17.59 27.31
CA ASP A 73 -14.51 -18.60 28.33
C ASP A 73 -15.51 -19.71 27.88
N ASP A 74 -16.17 -19.54 26.72
CA ASP A 74 -17.02 -20.53 26.03
C ASP A 74 -16.21 -21.45 25.09
#